data_AF-A0A3D8RPW0-F1
#
_entry.id   AF-A0A3D8RPW0-F1
#
_cell.length_a   1.000
_cell.length_b   1.000
_cell.length_c   1.000
_cell.angle_alpha   90.00
_cell.angle_beta   90.00
_cell.angle_gamma   90.00
#
_symmetry.space_group_name_H-M   'P 1'
#
loop_
_entity.id
_entity.type
_entity.pdbx_description
1 polymer ?
#
loop_
_entity_poly.entity_id
_entity_poly.type
_entity_poly.pdbx_seq_one_letter_code
_entity_poly.pdbx_strand_id
1 'polypeptide(L)'
;MEAVSTFGEGTKSMEGNYIEYAQDYGYYWFGPLPENLEITRGIHYRFLLKLASFMLCRSPQVVPNRTFIRNSSSAKDFGNTRFSKGNIFRYDDRIDAAQNYDLIRCMAHEIMAHLLAPKVHGPDQIEEWLYEGIANAFSICLPFRPPIQFRDGKYHQATLNMLCQKYYTSPMLHAGFEELQAQATNNEYAREQLSARAWAFVVCTDFRARDLVGGKVGGVQQRPVEDLAVKVMIKSRHEGKPYGLQQWFERLEPLMGDESKALFTKMDKGEVFVFRSKHWCQNS
;
A
#
# COMPACT_ATOMS: atom_id res chain seq x y z
N MET A 1 20.34 -20.63 -29.83
CA MET A 1 19.72 -20.86 -28.51
C MET A 1 18.40 -20.10 -28.55
N GLU A 2 17.34 -20.78 -28.97
CA GLU A 2 16.03 -20.19 -29.28
C GLU A 2 15.28 -19.89 -27.97
N ALA A 3 14.82 -18.65 -27.83
CA ALA A 3 13.93 -18.25 -26.75
C ALA A 3 12.52 -18.73 -27.10
N VAL A 4 12.05 -19.78 -26.43
CA VAL A 4 10.65 -20.20 -26.47
C VAL A 4 9.85 -19.19 -25.64
N SER A 5 9.23 -18.22 -26.30
CA SER A 5 8.31 -17.28 -25.67
C SER A 5 6.89 -17.87 -25.63
N THR A 6 6.57 -18.61 -24.58
CA THR A 6 5.16 -18.85 -24.24
C THR A 6 4.61 -17.60 -23.55
N PHE A 7 4.11 -16.65 -24.35
CA PHE A 7 3.22 -15.59 -23.87
C PHE A 7 1.84 -16.22 -23.61
N GLY A 8 1.40 -16.28 -22.35
CA GLY A 8 0.02 -16.64 -22.04
C GLY A 8 -0.92 -15.52 -22.48
N GLU A 9 -1.76 -15.76 -23.49
CA GLU A 9 -2.84 -14.84 -23.86
C GLU A 9 -3.86 -14.75 -22.72
N GLY A 10 -4.00 -13.56 -22.13
CA GLY A 10 -5.05 -13.27 -21.16
C GLY A 10 -6.42 -13.25 -21.85
N THR A 11 -7.25 -14.22 -21.48
CA THR A 11 -8.72 -14.33 -21.63
C THR A 11 -9.43 -13.16 -22.34
N LYS A 12 -9.91 -13.41 -23.57
CA LYS A 12 -11.10 -12.78 -24.15
C LYS A 12 -12.37 -13.48 -23.62
N SER A 13 -13.40 -12.68 -23.30
CA SER A 13 -14.77 -12.99 -22.82
C SER A 13 -14.97 -12.69 -21.33
N MET A 14 -15.97 -11.93 -20.85
CA MET A 14 -17.30 -11.57 -21.39
C MET A 14 -17.67 -10.08 -21.15
N GLU A 15 -18.64 -9.61 -21.95
CA GLU A 15 -19.52 -8.43 -21.79
C GLU A 15 -18.92 -7.00 -21.98
N GLY A 16 -18.91 -6.59 -23.26
CA GLY A 16 -19.61 -5.39 -23.76
C GLY A 16 -19.50 -4.09 -22.96
N ASN A 17 -18.29 -3.52 -22.89
CA ASN A 17 -17.93 -2.08 -22.73
C ASN A 17 -16.50 -1.90 -22.17
N TYR A 18 -15.80 -3.00 -21.84
CA TYR A 18 -14.46 -2.96 -21.24
C TYR A 18 -13.28 -3.06 -22.25
N ILE A 19 -13.55 -3.18 -23.56
CA ILE A 19 -12.54 -3.51 -24.58
C ILE A 19 -11.51 -2.38 -24.79
N GLU A 20 -11.85 -1.12 -24.53
CA GLU A 20 -10.93 0.01 -24.73
C GLU A 20 -9.86 0.17 -23.63
N TYR A 21 -10.08 -0.41 -22.44
CA TYR A 21 -9.19 -0.23 -21.28
C TYR A 21 -8.14 -1.33 -21.11
N ALA A 22 -8.17 -2.37 -21.95
CA ALA A 22 -7.25 -3.50 -21.88
C ALA A 22 -5.80 -3.17 -22.30
N GLN A 23 -5.57 -2.05 -23.01
CA GLN A 23 -4.23 -1.68 -23.50
C GLN A 23 -3.28 -1.17 -22.39
N ASP A 24 -3.84 -0.70 -21.28
CA ASP A 24 -3.11 -0.08 -20.17
C ASP A 24 -2.92 -1.00 -18.96
N TYR A 25 -3.48 -2.21 -18.98
CA TYR A 25 -3.26 -3.23 -17.97
C TYR A 25 -2.37 -4.37 -18.49
N GLY A 26 -1.55 -4.96 -17.62
CA GLY A 26 -0.93 -6.25 -17.92
C GLY A 26 -0.36 -6.95 -16.71
N TYR A 27 -0.41 -8.28 -16.73
CA TYR A 27 0.19 -9.13 -15.72
C TYR A 27 0.97 -10.23 -16.45
N TYR A 28 2.28 -10.06 -16.51
CA TYR A 28 3.21 -10.85 -17.30
C TYR A 28 4.11 -11.65 -16.39
N TRP A 29 4.58 -12.82 -16.83
CA TRP A 29 5.54 -13.62 -16.07
C TRP A 29 6.55 -14.29 -17.01
N PHE A 30 7.74 -14.55 -16.49
CA PHE A 30 8.81 -15.22 -17.22
C PHE A 30 9.00 -16.64 -16.68
N GLY A 31 8.87 -17.64 -17.55
CA GLY A 31 8.93 -19.07 -17.17
C GLY A 31 7.59 -19.61 -16.63
N PRO A 32 7.58 -20.73 -15.90
CA PRO A 32 6.37 -21.20 -15.22
C PRO A 32 5.99 -20.24 -14.09
N LEU A 33 4.69 -19.98 -13.92
CA LEU A 33 4.18 -19.22 -12.79
C LEU A 33 4.02 -20.15 -11.58
N PRO A 34 4.65 -19.87 -10.43
CA PRO A 34 4.44 -20.62 -9.19
C PRO A 34 2.95 -20.65 -8.79
N GLU A 35 2.48 -21.79 -8.27
CA GLU A 35 1.07 -22.01 -7.94
C GLU A 35 0.54 -20.98 -6.93
N ASN A 36 1.34 -20.60 -5.93
CA ASN A 36 0.94 -19.59 -4.97
C ASN A 36 0.84 -18.17 -5.55
N LEU A 37 1.44 -17.87 -6.70
CA LEU A 37 1.28 -16.58 -7.38
C LEU A 37 0.03 -16.52 -8.26
N GLU A 38 -0.57 -17.67 -8.59
CA GLU A 38 -1.87 -17.74 -9.27
C GLU A 38 -2.96 -16.97 -8.52
N ILE A 39 -2.88 -16.98 -7.18
CA ILE A 39 -3.83 -16.27 -6.34
C ILE A 39 -3.81 -14.76 -6.57
N THR A 40 -2.62 -14.19 -6.81
CA THR A 40 -2.46 -12.77 -7.09
C THR A 40 -2.92 -12.46 -8.50
N ARG A 41 -2.55 -13.29 -9.49
CA ARG A 41 -3.05 -13.19 -10.87
C ARG A 41 -4.57 -13.13 -10.93
N GLY A 42 -5.26 -14.03 -10.23
CA GLY A 42 -6.73 -14.13 -10.24
C GLY A 42 -7.49 -12.95 -9.60
N ILE A 43 -6.81 -12.10 -8.82
CA ILE A 43 -7.44 -10.94 -8.16
C ILE A 43 -6.88 -9.59 -8.62
N HIS A 44 -5.71 -9.55 -9.25
CA HIS A 44 -4.95 -8.34 -9.53
C HIS A 44 -5.77 -7.28 -10.28
N TYR A 45 -6.34 -7.65 -11.43
CA TYR A 45 -7.11 -6.72 -12.25
C TYR A 45 -8.35 -6.19 -11.52
N ARG A 46 -9.09 -7.08 -10.84
CA ARG A 46 -10.28 -6.70 -10.08
C ARG A 46 -9.93 -5.78 -8.91
N PHE A 47 -8.81 -6.03 -8.24
CA PHE A 47 -8.32 -5.16 -7.16
C PHE A 47 -7.99 -3.77 -7.70
N LEU A 48 -7.24 -3.68 -8.81
CA LEU A 48 -6.92 -2.41 -9.46
C LEU A 48 -8.19 -1.61 -9.83
N LEU A 49 -9.18 -2.27 -10.45
CA LEU A 49 -10.44 -1.61 -10.83
C LEU A 49 -11.21 -1.08 -9.62
N LYS A 50 -11.38 -1.91 -8.59
CA LYS A 50 -12.09 -1.49 -7.37
C LYS A 50 -11.33 -0.38 -6.63
N LEU A 51 -10.00 -0.44 -6.61
CA LEU A 51 -9.16 0.59 -6.01
C LEU A 51 -9.28 1.92 -6.76
N ALA A 52 -9.15 1.89 -8.09
CA ALA A 52 -9.29 3.09 -8.92
C ALA A 52 -10.68 3.72 -8.75
N SER A 53 -11.73 2.90 -8.77
CA SER A 53 -13.10 3.36 -8.51
C SER A 53 -13.25 3.99 -7.13
N PHE A 54 -12.69 3.35 -6.09
CA PHE A 54 -12.78 3.83 -4.72
C PHE A 54 -11.97 5.12 -4.48
N MET A 55 -10.75 5.24 -5.03
CA MET A 55 -9.84 6.34 -4.75
C MET A 55 -10.02 7.55 -5.66
N LEU A 56 -10.32 7.33 -6.95
CA LEU A 56 -10.32 8.40 -7.95
C LEU A 56 -11.70 9.03 -8.15
N CYS A 57 -12.79 8.39 -7.68
CA CYS A 57 -14.17 8.87 -7.84
C CYS A 57 -14.51 9.31 -9.29
N ARG A 58 -13.86 8.68 -10.29
CA ARG A 58 -14.08 8.88 -11.73
C ARG A 58 -14.51 7.56 -12.37
N SER A 59 -15.12 7.63 -13.55
CA SER A 59 -15.28 6.47 -14.45
C SER A 59 -13.92 5.74 -14.55
N PRO A 60 -13.87 4.40 -14.55
CA PRO A 60 -12.63 3.62 -14.42
C PRO A 60 -11.74 3.77 -15.66
N GLN A 61 -11.14 4.95 -15.83
CA GLN A 61 -9.90 5.08 -16.58
C GLN A 61 -8.87 4.33 -15.75
N VAL A 62 -8.52 3.13 -16.22
CA VAL A 62 -7.55 2.25 -15.56
C VAL A 62 -6.24 3.02 -15.47
N VAL A 63 -5.73 3.20 -14.26
CA VAL A 63 -4.37 3.71 -14.08
C VAL A 63 -3.44 2.69 -14.74
N PRO A 64 -2.62 3.08 -15.74
CA PRO A 64 -1.80 2.12 -16.46
C PRO A 64 -0.92 1.34 -15.50
N ASN A 65 -1.11 0.02 -15.47
CA ASN A 65 -0.44 -0.85 -14.51
C ASN A 65 -0.03 -2.15 -15.18
N ARG A 66 1.29 -2.31 -15.33
CA ARG A 66 1.92 -3.51 -15.87
C ARG A 66 2.79 -4.16 -14.81
N THR A 67 2.39 -5.34 -14.36
CA THR A 67 3.16 -6.13 -13.40
C THR A 67 3.90 -7.23 -14.13
N PHE A 68 5.20 -7.33 -13.89
CA PHE A 68 6.07 -8.38 -14.44
C PHE A 68 6.56 -9.26 -13.31
N ILE A 69 6.29 -10.55 -13.37
CA ILE A 69 6.72 -11.54 -12.37
C ILE A 69 7.97 -12.24 -12.90
N ARG A 70 9.05 -12.26 -12.11
CA ARG A 70 10.25 -13.00 -12.46
C ARG A 70 10.89 -13.70 -11.26
N ASN A 71 11.42 -14.91 -11.48
CA ASN A 71 12.35 -15.52 -10.53
C ASN A 71 13.69 -14.76 -10.59
N SER A 72 14.26 -14.50 -9.43
CA SER A 72 15.53 -13.81 -9.25
C SER A 72 16.66 -14.70 -8.72
N SER A 73 16.41 -16.01 -8.55
CA SER A 73 17.24 -17.19 -8.18
C SER A 73 18.57 -16.96 -7.43
N SER A 74 19.40 -16.02 -7.86
CA SER A 74 20.67 -15.64 -7.25
C SER A 74 20.59 -14.59 -6.12
N ALA A 75 19.51 -13.81 -6.01
CA ALA A 75 19.49 -12.65 -5.10
C ALA A 75 18.97 -12.93 -3.68
N LYS A 76 18.38 -14.10 -3.39
CA LYS A 76 17.63 -14.39 -2.14
C LYS A 76 16.70 -13.24 -1.71
N ASP A 77 16.09 -12.57 -2.68
CA ASP A 77 15.35 -11.32 -2.46
C ASP A 77 13.90 -11.49 -2.91
N PHE A 78 12.98 -11.18 -1.99
CA PHE A 78 11.59 -10.91 -2.29
C PHE A 78 11.43 -9.41 -2.38
N GLY A 79 11.24 -8.89 -3.60
CA GLY A 79 11.28 -7.45 -3.79
C GLY A 79 10.53 -6.97 -5.01
N ASN A 80 10.10 -5.72 -4.94
CA ASN A 80 9.48 -5.02 -6.04
C ASN A 80 10.39 -3.92 -6.56
N THR A 81 10.43 -3.77 -7.88
CA THR A 81 11.02 -2.60 -8.55
C THR A 81 9.90 -1.85 -9.24
N ARG A 82 9.68 -0.59 -8.86
CA ARG A 82 8.57 0.22 -9.36
C ARG A 82 8.99 1.09 -10.55
N PHE A 83 8.06 1.27 -11.49
CA PHE A 83 8.17 2.14 -12.66
C PHE A 83 6.93 3.03 -12.77
N SER A 84 7.01 4.05 -13.63
CA SER A 84 5.94 5.04 -13.81
C SER A 84 4.59 4.46 -14.28
N LYS A 85 4.58 3.25 -14.86
CA LYS A 85 3.36 2.54 -15.34
C LYS A 85 3.33 1.06 -14.96
N GLY A 86 4.05 0.64 -13.92
CA GLY A 86 4.15 -0.76 -13.58
C GLY A 86 5.17 -1.11 -12.50
N ASN A 87 5.40 -2.40 -12.31
CA ASN A 87 6.36 -2.93 -11.37
C ASN A 87 6.90 -4.29 -11.84
N ILE A 88 8.10 -4.64 -11.39
CA ILE A 88 8.63 -5.99 -11.45
C ILE A 88 8.55 -6.58 -10.05
N PHE A 89 7.76 -7.65 -9.89
CA PHE A 89 7.75 -8.49 -8.70
C PHE A 89 8.79 -9.60 -8.86
N ARG A 90 9.78 -9.60 -7.97
CA ARG A 90 10.85 -10.59 -7.93
C ARG A 90 10.56 -11.56 -6.79
N TYR A 91 10.66 -12.85 -7.10
CA TYR A 91 10.64 -13.92 -6.11
C TYR A 91 11.94 -14.72 -6.20
N ASP A 92 12.23 -15.52 -5.19
CA ASP A 92 13.32 -16.49 -5.21
C ASP A 92 12.79 -17.92 -5.02
N ASP A 93 13.71 -18.89 -4.91
CA ASP A 93 13.37 -20.31 -4.84
C ASP A 93 12.64 -20.71 -3.54
N ARG A 94 12.43 -19.78 -2.59
CA ARG A 94 11.61 -19.98 -1.39
C ARG A 94 10.15 -19.58 -1.61
N ILE A 95 9.74 -19.29 -2.86
CA ILE A 95 8.37 -18.93 -3.19
C ILE A 95 7.35 -19.92 -2.64
N ASP A 96 7.63 -21.22 -2.64
CA ASP A 96 6.70 -22.23 -2.11
C ASP A 96 6.40 -22.09 -0.61
N ALA A 97 7.27 -21.42 0.15
CA ALA A 97 7.06 -21.13 1.57
C ALA A 97 6.27 -19.82 1.81
N ALA A 98 6.12 -18.97 0.78
CA ALA A 98 5.46 -17.68 0.90
C ALA A 98 3.95 -17.87 1.14
N GLN A 99 3.46 -17.24 2.21
CA GLN A 99 2.05 -17.32 2.57
C GLN A 99 1.21 -16.49 1.61
N ASN A 100 0.02 -16.99 1.26
CA ASN A 100 -0.93 -16.30 0.39
C ASN A 100 -1.20 -14.87 0.85
N TYR A 101 -1.35 -14.66 2.16
CA TYR A 101 -1.61 -13.33 2.74
C TYR A 101 -0.46 -12.35 2.49
N ASP A 102 0.80 -12.80 2.54
CA ASP A 102 1.95 -11.95 2.27
C ASP A 102 2.00 -11.55 0.80
N LEU A 103 1.74 -12.48 -0.11
CA LEU A 103 1.72 -12.22 -1.55
C LEU A 103 0.63 -11.21 -1.94
N ILE A 104 -0.57 -11.36 -1.37
CA ILE A 104 -1.69 -10.44 -1.62
C ILE A 104 -1.41 -9.06 -1.02
N ARG A 105 -0.81 -9.01 0.18
CA ARG A 105 -0.40 -7.75 0.80
C ARG A 105 0.64 -7.04 -0.06
N CYS A 106 1.67 -7.75 -0.52
CA CYS A 106 2.68 -7.19 -1.42
C CYS A 106 2.06 -6.67 -2.73
N MET A 107 1.13 -7.42 -3.33
CA MET A 107 0.39 -6.96 -4.51
C MET A 107 -0.42 -5.68 -4.22
N ALA A 108 -1.19 -5.67 -3.13
CA ALA A 108 -2.02 -4.52 -2.75
C ALA A 108 -1.16 -3.28 -2.43
N HIS A 109 -0.01 -3.49 -1.78
CA HIS A 109 0.99 -2.47 -1.51
C HIS A 109 1.48 -1.81 -2.80
N GLU A 110 1.94 -2.61 -3.77
CA GLU A 110 2.47 -2.05 -5.02
C GLU A 110 1.42 -1.31 -5.84
N ILE A 111 0.21 -1.85 -5.94
CA ILE A 111 -0.88 -1.18 -6.66
C ILE A 111 -1.24 0.15 -5.98
N MET A 112 -1.29 0.19 -4.64
CA MET A 112 -1.54 1.42 -3.89
C MET A 112 -0.40 2.42 -4.04
N ALA A 113 0.85 1.97 -3.89
CA ALA A 113 2.02 2.80 -4.03
C ALA A 113 2.14 3.37 -5.46
N HIS A 114 1.69 2.64 -6.48
CA HIS A 114 1.62 3.14 -7.84
C HIS A 114 0.66 4.34 -8.00
N LEU A 115 -0.46 4.35 -7.28
CA LEU A 115 -1.37 5.51 -7.26
C LEU A 115 -0.76 6.73 -6.55
N LEU A 116 0.08 6.48 -5.55
CA LEU A 116 0.69 7.51 -4.70
C LEU A 116 2.02 8.07 -5.26
N ALA A 117 2.78 7.27 -6.01
CA ALA A 117 4.16 7.57 -6.39
C ALA A 117 4.30 8.93 -7.13
N PRO A 118 5.27 9.79 -6.76
CA PRO A 118 5.46 11.09 -7.38
C PRO A 118 5.72 10.99 -8.90
N LYS A 119 5.31 12.00 -9.67
CA LYS A 119 5.49 12.04 -11.14
C LYS A 119 6.92 12.40 -11.57
N VAL A 120 7.71 13.04 -10.70
CA VAL A 120 9.04 13.58 -11.02
C VAL A 120 9.93 13.46 -9.79
N HIS A 121 11.14 12.94 -9.98
CA HIS A 121 12.23 12.98 -9.01
C HIS A 121 12.69 14.45 -8.85
N GLY A 122 12.05 15.17 -7.93
CA GLY A 122 12.53 16.48 -7.46
C GLY A 122 13.49 16.32 -6.28
N PRO A 123 14.31 17.34 -5.97
CA PRO A 123 15.28 17.31 -4.86
C PRO A 123 14.62 17.21 -3.46
N ASP A 124 13.31 17.44 -3.35
CA ASP A 124 12.55 17.36 -2.10
C ASP A 124 12.02 15.93 -1.82
N GLN A 125 12.93 14.93 -1.79
CA GLN A 125 12.64 13.51 -1.44
C GLN A 125 12.08 13.29 -0.02
N ILE A 126 11.63 14.33 0.66
CA ILE A 126 11.43 14.40 2.11
C ILE A 126 10.25 13.53 2.60
N GLU A 127 9.38 13.06 1.70
CA GLU A 127 8.09 12.45 2.09
C GLU A 127 7.80 11.07 1.47
N GLU A 128 8.80 10.40 0.86
CA GLU A 128 8.62 9.03 0.34
C GLU A 128 8.12 8.06 1.42
N TRP A 129 8.57 8.27 2.67
CA TRP A 129 8.14 7.50 3.83
C TRP A 129 6.63 7.60 4.06
N LEU A 130 5.99 8.77 3.86
CA LEU A 130 4.56 8.93 4.10
C LEU A 130 3.76 8.07 3.11
N TYR A 131 4.14 8.10 1.83
CA TYR A 131 3.49 7.30 0.80
C TYR A 131 3.69 5.80 1.04
N GLU A 132 4.88 5.40 1.48
CA GLU A 132 5.18 4.02 1.86
C GLU A 132 4.36 3.59 3.09
N GLY A 133 4.17 4.46 4.08
CA GLY A 133 3.30 4.24 5.23
C GLY A 133 1.83 4.07 4.83
N ILE A 134 1.33 4.91 3.92
CA ILE A 134 -0.03 4.82 3.39
C ILE A 134 -0.21 3.50 2.61
N ALA A 135 0.74 3.16 1.73
CA ALA A 135 0.70 1.93 0.96
C ALA A 135 0.69 0.68 1.88
N ASN A 136 1.53 0.66 2.92
CA ASN A 136 1.54 -0.43 3.90
C ASN A 136 0.21 -0.52 4.66
N ALA A 137 -0.30 0.60 5.17
CA ALA A 137 -1.57 0.61 5.90
C ALA A 137 -2.72 0.11 5.01
N PHE A 138 -2.77 0.56 3.76
CA PHE A 138 -3.88 0.27 2.86
C PHE A 138 -3.76 -1.13 2.23
N SER A 139 -2.54 -1.68 2.15
CA SER A 139 -2.33 -3.09 1.78
C SER A 139 -2.98 -4.07 2.75
N ILE A 140 -3.13 -3.69 4.03
CA ILE A 140 -3.84 -4.47 5.05
C ILE A 140 -5.35 -4.21 4.96
N CYS A 141 -5.73 -2.94 4.88
CA CYS A 141 -7.11 -2.52 5.06
C CYS A 141 -7.99 -2.83 3.84
N LEU A 142 -7.50 -2.55 2.64
CA LEU A 142 -8.33 -2.56 1.43
C LEU A 142 -8.73 -3.96 0.95
N PRO A 143 -7.85 -4.99 1.00
CA PRO A 143 -8.28 -6.35 0.69
C PRO A 143 -9.32 -6.89 1.66
N PHE A 144 -9.42 -6.35 2.88
CA PHE A 144 -10.38 -6.78 3.90
C PHE A 144 -11.69 -5.96 3.93
N ARG A 145 -11.66 -4.67 3.57
CA ARG A 145 -12.81 -3.78 3.76
C ARG A 145 -13.62 -3.52 2.48
N PRO A 146 -14.96 -3.49 2.57
CA PRO A 146 -15.80 -3.00 1.47
C PRO A 146 -15.42 -1.56 1.05
N PRO A 147 -15.60 -1.14 -0.21
CA PRO A 147 -16.16 -1.91 -1.32
C PRO A 147 -15.13 -2.82 -2.02
N ILE A 148 -13.85 -2.73 -1.65
CA ILE A 148 -12.77 -3.44 -2.35
C ILE A 148 -12.78 -4.93 -1.98
N GLN A 149 -12.85 -5.25 -0.69
CA GLN A 149 -12.87 -6.58 -0.07
C GLN A 149 -12.75 -7.80 -1.01
N PHE A 150 -11.64 -8.51 -0.88
CA PHE A 150 -11.37 -9.83 -1.47
C PHE A 150 -10.95 -10.86 -0.40
N ARG A 151 -10.81 -10.45 0.86
CA ARG A 151 -10.32 -11.25 1.98
C ARG A 151 -11.14 -11.02 3.24
N ASP A 152 -11.01 -11.99 4.14
CA ASP A 152 -11.70 -12.06 5.41
C ASP A 152 -10.86 -11.48 6.56
N GLY A 153 -11.41 -11.54 7.77
CA GLY A 153 -10.73 -11.06 8.98
C GLY A 153 -9.40 -11.78 9.28
N LYS A 154 -9.21 -13.02 8.81
CA LYS A 154 -7.96 -13.77 9.02
C LYS A 154 -6.79 -13.13 8.28
N TYR A 155 -7.02 -12.68 7.03
CA TYR A 155 -6.03 -11.89 6.30
C TYR A 155 -5.64 -10.62 7.06
N HIS A 156 -6.63 -9.88 7.55
CA HIS A 156 -6.41 -8.64 8.29
C HIS A 156 -5.59 -8.89 9.55
N GLN A 157 -5.98 -9.88 10.37
CA GLN A 157 -5.28 -10.24 11.59
C GLN A 157 -3.84 -10.68 11.32
N ALA A 158 -3.61 -11.57 10.33
CA ALA A 158 -2.28 -12.08 10.03
C ALA A 158 -1.33 -10.97 9.53
N THR A 159 -1.80 -10.14 8.61
CA THR A 159 -0.97 -9.06 8.01
C THR A 159 -0.72 -7.91 8.99
N LEU A 160 -1.68 -7.59 9.85
CA LEU A 160 -1.49 -6.65 10.94
C LEU A 160 -0.46 -7.17 11.95
N ASN A 161 -0.60 -8.43 12.40
CA ASN A 161 0.32 -9.02 13.36
C ASN A 161 1.75 -9.03 12.84
N MET A 162 1.93 -9.32 11.56
CA MET A 162 3.24 -9.25 10.90
C MET A 162 3.86 -7.85 10.99
N LEU A 163 3.13 -6.78 10.67
CA LEU A 163 3.66 -5.42 10.76
C LEU A 163 3.84 -4.95 12.21
N CYS A 164 2.95 -5.33 13.11
CA CYS A 164 3.13 -5.13 14.55
C CYS A 164 4.41 -5.80 15.04
N GLN A 165 4.68 -7.04 14.63
CA GLN A 165 5.90 -7.75 14.99
C GLN A 165 7.12 -6.99 14.48
N LYS A 166 7.16 -6.64 13.18
CA LYS A 166 8.26 -5.84 12.59
C LYS A 166 8.51 -4.54 13.36
N TYR A 167 7.44 -3.82 13.72
CA TYR A 167 7.54 -2.57 14.44
C TYR A 167 8.02 -2.76 15.89
N TYR A 168 7.37 -3.61 16.68
CA TYR A 168 7.62 -3.74 18.12
C TYR A 168 8.85 -4.56 18.47
N THR A 169 9.34 -5.44 17.58
CA THR A 169 10.54 -6.26 17.85
C THR A 169 11.81 -5.68 17.24
N SER A 170 11.74 -4.50 16.62
CA SER A 170 12.92 -3.87 16.03
C SER A 170 13.91 -3.42 17.12
N PRO A 171 15.22 -3.70 16.98
CA PRO A 171 16.23 -3.14 17.88
C PRO A 171 16.36 -1.61 17.76
N MET A 172 15.82 -1.03 16.67
CA MET A 172 15.83 0.41 16.40
C MET A 172 14.51 1.08 16.83
N LEU A 173 13.68 0.43 17.66
CA LEU A 173 12.34 0.90 18.03
C LEU A 173 12.33 2.36 18.54
N HIS A 174 13.34 2.73 19.33
CA HIS A 174 13.48 4.04 19.98
C HIS A 174 14.37 5.04 19.23
N ALA A 175 14.99 4.65 18.11
CA ALA A 175 15.82 5.56 17.31
C ALA A 175 14.98 6.72 16.76
N GLY A 176 15.52 7.92 16.59
CA GLY A 176 14.81 9.04 15.94
C GLY A 176 14.59 8.81 14.44
N PHE A 177 13.69 9.56 13.79
CA PHE A 177 13.47 9.41 12.34
C PHE A 177 14.69 9.82 11.51
N GLU A 178 15.33 10.94 11.86
CA GLU A 178 16.59 11.38 11.23
C GLU A 178 17.70 10.34 11.39
N GLU A 179 17.81 9.73 12.57
CA GLU A 179 18.77 8.65 12.85
C GLU A 179 18.50 7.42 11.97
N LEU A 180 17.24 7.01 11.85
CA LEU A 180 16.85 5.90 10.97
C LEU A 180 17.21 6.19 9.51
N GLN A 181 16.95 7.41 9.03
CA GLN A 181 17.29 7.82 7.67
C GLN A 181 18.81 7.77 7.43
N ALA A 182 19.60 8.29 8.38
CA ALA A 182 21.06 8.30 8.26
C ALA A 182 21.66 6.88 8.19
N GLN A 183 21.01 5.89 8.82
CA GLN A 183 21.50 4.51 8.86
C GLN A 183 20.88 3.59 7.80
N ALA A 184 19.76 3.95 7.19
CA ALA A 184 18.96 3.06 6.32
C ALA A 184 19.74 2.47 5.12
N THR A 185 20.77 3.15 4.63
CA THR A 185 21.61 2.66 3.51
C THR A 185 22.41 1.42 3.89
N ASN A 186 22.88 1.32 5.15
CA ASN A 186 23.82 0.28 5.60
C ASN A 186 23.29 -0.59 6.74
N ASN A 187 22.12 -0.26 7.30
CA ASN A 187 21.51 -0.98 8.42
C ASN A 187 20.11 -1.45 8.03
N GLU A 188 19.95 -2.77 7.87
CA GLU A 188 18.67 -3.38 7.51
C GLU A 188 17.58 -3.10 8.57
N TYR A 189 17.92 -3.16 9.86
CA TYR A 189 16.97 -2.83 10.93
C TYR A 189 16.52 -1.37 10.86
N ALA A 190 17.41 -0.45 10.50
CA ALA A 190 17.05 0.96 10.33
C ALA A 190 16.08 1.14 9.15
N ARG A 191 16.39 0.51 8.01
CA ARG A 191 15.55 0.53 6.80
C ARG A 191 14.16 -0.07 7.04
N GLU A 192 14.10 -1.23 7.69
CA GLU A 192 12.83 -1.88 8.05
C GLU A 192 12.04 -1.04 9.05
N GLN A 193 12.70 -0.49 10.07
CA GLN A 193 12.04 0.33 11.08
C GLN A 193 11.51 1.64 10.51
N LEU A 194 12.17 2.24 9.52
CA LEU A 194 11.68 3.44 8.84
C LEU A 194 10.32 3.19 8.17
N SER A 195 10.18 2.08 7.43
CA SER A 195 8.92 1.68 6.81
C SER A 195 7.85 1.29 7.85
N ALA A 196 8.23 0.49 8.86
CA ALA A 196 7.31 0.08 9.93
C ALA A 196 6.80 1.29 10.73
N ARG A 197 7.64 2.30 10.97
CA ARG A 197 7.26 3.51 11.68
C ARG A 197 6.36 4.42 10.86
N ALA A 198 6.64 4.58 9.57
CA ALA A 198 5.75 5.29 8.66
C ALA A 198 4.35 4.66 8.63
N TRP A 199 4.29 3.33 8.57
CA TRP A 199 3.04 2.58 8.70
C TRP A 199 2.33 2.85 10.03
N ALA A 200 3.05 2.78 11.16
CA ALA A 200 2.48 3.01 12.48
C ALA A 200 1.90 4.43 12.63
N PHE A 201 2.56 5.45 12.08
CA PHE A 201 2.04 6.82 12.04
C PHE A 201 0.70 6.91 11.31
N VAL A 202 0.60 6.32 10.11
CA VAL A 202 -0.64 6.34 9.31
C VAL A 202 -1.76 5.59 10.02
N VAL A 203 -1.48 4.42 10.59
CA VAL A 203 -2.47 3.61 11.32
C VAL A 203 -2.96 4.34 12.58
N CYS A 204 -2.07 4.92 13.38
CA CYS A 204 -2.45 5.70 14.55
C CYS A 204 -3.31 6.92 14.19
N THR A 205 -2.97 7.59 13.09
CA THR A 205 -3.76 8.70 12.56
C THR A 205 -5.17 8.22 12.16
N ASP A 206 -5.27 7.11 11.44
CA ASP A 206 -6.55 6.50 11.05
C ASP A 206 -7.40 6.10 12.25
N PHE A 207 -6.79 5.48 13.26
CA PHE A 207 -7.47 5.07 14.49
C PHE A 207 -8.07 6.27 15.20
N ARG A 208 -7.26 7.31 15.38
CA ARG A 208 -7.69 8.50 16.10
C ARG A 208 -8.78 9.25 15.34
N ALA A 209 -8.60 9.41 14.03
CA ALA A 209 -9.60 10.05 13.18
C ALA A 209 -10.94 9.29 13.22
N ARG A 210 -10.92 7.95 13.18
CA ARG A 210 -12.13 7.11 13.31
C ARG A 210 -12.80 7.25 14.68
N ASP A 211 -12.02 7.30 15.75
CA ASP A 211 -12.53 7.49 17.10
C ASP A 211 -13.21 8.87 17.26
N LEU A 212 -12.70 9.92 16.60
CA LEU A 212 -13.29 11.26 16.60
C LEU A 212 -14.63 11.33 15.86
N VAL A 213 -14.79 10.60 14.75
CA VAL A 213 -16.05 10.54 13.98
C VAL A 213 -17.04 9.49 14.50
N GLY A 214 -16.73 8.80 15.60
CA GLY A 214 -17.61 7.79 16.21
C GLY A 214 -17.74 6.48 15.42
N GLY A 215 -16.79 6.16 14.54
CA GLY A 215 -16.72 4.90 13.78
C GLY A 215 -17.77 4.72 12.68
N LYS A 216 -19.07 4.85 12.98
CA LYS A 216 -20.19 4.65 12.04
C LYS A 216 -21.19 5.81 12.12
N VAL A 217 -21.58 6.32 10.96
CA VAL A 217 -22.70 7.27 10.81
C VAL A 217 -23.70 6.63 9.86
N GLY A 218 -24.95 6.47 10.30
CA GLY A 218 -25.99 5.81 9.50
C GLY A 218 -25.67 4.35 9.11
N GLY A 219 -24.93 3.62 9.95
CA GLY A 219 -24.49 2.24 9.67
C GLY A 219 -23.30 2.13 8.72
N VAL A 220 -22.84 3.24 8.13
CA VAL A 220 -21.69 3.28 7.22
C VAL A 220 -20.41 3.57 7.99
N GLN A 221 -19.42 2.67 7.84
CA GLN A 221 -18.08 2.86 8.40
C GLN A 221 -17.44 4.12 7.81
N GLN A 222 -17.14 5.06 8.69
CA GLN A 222 -16.45 6.30 8.33
C GLN A 222 -14.99 6.04 8.00
N ARG A 223 -14.44 6.82 7.07
CA ARG A 223 -13.10 6.66 6.48
C ARG A 223 -12.36 7.99 6.39
N PRO A 224 -12.20 8.70 7.52
CA PRO A 224 -11.74 10.07 7.50
C PRO A 224 -10.34 10.24 6.88
N VAL A 225 -9.41 9.31 7.11
CA VAL A 225 -8.07 9.38 6.50
C VAL A 225 -8.14 9.15 5.00
N GLU A 226 -8.92 8.18 4.54
CA GLU A 226 -9.15 7.96 3.10
C GLU A 226 -9.77 9.19 2.45
N ASP A 227 -10.86 9.72 3.01
CA ASP A 227 -11.71 10.72 2.38
C ASP A 227 -11.17 12.15 2.50
N LEU A 228 -10.59 12.53 3.65
CA LEU A 228 -10.07 13.88 3.87
C LEU A 228 -8.64 14.04 3.33
N ALA A 229 -7.79 13.02 3.52
CA ALA A 229 -6.37 13.12 3.18
C ALA A 229 -6.01 12.36 1.89
N VAL A 230 -6.09 11.03 1.88
CA VAL A 230 -5.47 10.20 0.82
C VAL A 230 -6.09 10.45 -0.56
N LYS A 231 -7.42 10.42 -0.69
CA LYS A 231 -8.11 10.70 -1.96
C LYS A 231 -7.81 12.11 -2.47
N VAL A 232 -7.76 13.08 -1.55
CA VAL A 232 -7.47 14.48 -1.89
C VAL A 232 -6.02 14.62 -2.35
N MET A 233 -5.06 13.96 -1.70
CA MET A 233 -3.66 13.95 -2.13
C MET A 233 -3.49 13.32 -3.52
N ILE A 234 -4.12 12.17 -3.77
CA ILE A 234 -4.12 11.53 -5.10
C ILE A 234 -4.69 12.48 -6.15
N LYS A 235 -5.83 13.12 -5.86
CA LYS A 235 -6.45 14.10 -6.76
C LYS A 235 -5.55 15.32 -7.01
N SER A 236 -5.00 15.93 -5.95
CA SER A 236 -4.08 17.07 -6.05
C SER A 236 -2.89 16.75 -6.95
N ARG A 237 -2.30 15.56 -6.79
CA ARG A 237 -1.21 15.08 -7.65
C ARG A 237 -1.63 15.01 -9.12
N HIS A 238 -2.81 14.46 -9.42
CA HIS A 238 -3.30 14.39 -10.81
C HIS A 238 -3.52 15.78 -11.42
N GLU A 239 -3.88 16.76 -10.59
CA GLU A 239 -4.13 18.15 -10.97
C GLU A 239 -2.87 19.06 -10.90
N GLY A 240 -1.70 18.52 -10.52
CA GLY A 240 -0.47 19.31 -10.36
C GLY A 240 -0.51 20.31 -9.20
N LYS A 241 -1.39 20.10 -8.22
CA LYS A 241 -1.52 20.91 -7.00
C LYS A 241 -0.60 20.40 -5.89
N PRO A 242 -0.29 21.21 -4.87
CA PRO A 242 0.45 20.75 -3.69
C PRO A 242 -0.15 19.49 -3.07
N TYR A 243 0.73 18.55 -2.73
CA TYR A 243 0.43 17.28 -2.07
C TYR A 243 1.64 16.91 -1.22
N GLY A 244 1.41 16.28 -0.07
CA GLY A 244 2.49 15.94 0.85
C GLY A 244 2.09 15.92 2.31
N LEU A 245 3.08 15.93 3.21
CA LEU A 245 2.91 15.92 4.67
C LEU A 245 2.22 17.20 5.16
N GLN A 246 2.59 18.34 4.60
CA GLN A 246 1.92 19.59 4.92
C GLN A 246 0.43 19.53 4.56
N GLN A 247 0.10 19.03 3.37
CA GLN A 247 -1.29 18.84 2.96
C GLN A 247 -1.97 17.76 3.81
N TRP A 248 -1.28 16.71 4.23
CA TRP A 248 -1.81 15.72 5.16
C TRP A 248 -2.30 16.38 6.45
N PHE A 249 -1.51 17.28 7.05
CA PHE A 249 -1.91 18.02 8.24
C PHE A 249 -3.06 18.98 7.97
N GLU A 250 -2.97 19.82 6.94
CA GLU A 250 -4.03 20.79 6.59
C GLU A 250 -5.39 20.11 6.36
N ARG A 251 -5.38 18.90 5.78
CA ARG A 251 -6.62 18.16 5.50
C ARG A 251 -7.22 17.48 6.73
N LEU A 252 -6.39 17.09 7.69
CA LEU A 252 -6.85 16.42 8.91
C LEU A 252 -7.14 17.41 10.05
N GLU A 253 -6.57 18.62 10.02
CA GLU A 253 -6.74 19.66 11.03
C GLU A 253 -8.22 19.99 11.35
N PRO A 254 -9.17 20.07 10.38
CA PRO A 254 -10.57 20.31 10.70
C PRO A 254 -11.22 19.23 11.58
N LEU A 255 -10.70 18.00 11.53
CA LEU A 255 -11.20 16.88 12.34
C LEU A 255 -10.36 16.68 13.61
N MET A 256 -9.04 16.77 13.48
CA MET A 256 -8.07 16.34 14.50
C MET A 256 -7.39 17.50 15.25
N GLY A 257 -7.60 18.74 14.82
CA GLY A 257 -6.79 19.87 15.29
C GLY A 257 -5.30 19.60 15.09
N ASP A 258 -4.49 19.92 16.10
CA ASP A 258 -3.04 19.68 16.08
C ASP A 258 -2.63 18.23 16.37
N GLU A 259 -3.57 17.31 16.62
CA GLU A 259 -3.22 15.94 17.00
C GLU A 259 -2.46 15.19 15.90
N SER A 260 -2.73 15.44 14.62
CA SER A 260 -1.98 14.82 13.52
C SER A 260 -0.52 15.27 13.50
N LYS A 261 -0.26 16.56 13.80
CA LYS A 261 1.09 17.10 13.95
C LYS A 261 1.78 16.54 15.19
N ALA A 262 1.05 16.41 16.30
CA ALA A 262 1.56 15.79 17.52
C ALA A 262 1.95 14.32 17.31
N LEU A 263 1.15 13.54 16.57
CA LEU A 263 1.51 12.17 16.18
C LEU A 263 2.77 12.14 15.32
N PHE A 264 2.94 13.09 14.40
CA PHE A 264 4.17 13.20 13.63
C PHE A 264 5.37 13.52 14.52
N THR A 265 5.26 14.46 15.47
CA THR A 265 6.34 14.75 16.43
C THR A 265 6.74 13.52 17.24
N LYS A 266 5.77 12.69 17.64
CA LYS A 266 6.05 11.42 18.34
C LYS A 266 6.83 10.45 17.46
N MET A 267 6.37 10.26 16.23
CA MET A 267 7.04 9.42 15.24
C MET A 267 8.49 9.89 15.01
N ASP A 268 8.67 11.20 14.81
CA ASP A 268 9.96 11.82 14.55
C ASP A 268 10.96 11.59 15.69
N LYS A 269 10.50 11.72 16.94
CA LYS A 269 11.32 11.50 18.14
C LYS A 269 11.59 10.03 18.48
N GLY A 270 11.02 9.08 17.74
CA GLY A 270 11.14 7.66 18.08
C GLY A 270 10.30 7.23 19.28
N GLU A 271 9.23 7.98 19.60
CA GLU A 271 8.26 7.53 20.59
C GLU A 271 7.47 6.32 20.08
N VAL A 272 7.24 5.36 20.97
CA VAL A 272 6.55 4.11 20.62
C VAL A 272 5.05 4.35 20.51
N PHE A 273 4.49 4.05 19.35
CA PHE A 273 3.05 4.04 19.16
C PHE A 273 2.42 2.84 19.86
N VAL A 274 1.38 3.10 20.65
CA VAL A 274 0.53 2.05 21.22
C VAL A 274 -0.82 2.10 20.50
N PHE A 275 -1.10 1.08 19.70
CA PHE A 275 -2.33 1.01 18.93
C PHE A 275 -3.54 0.81 19.86
N ARG A 276 -4.31 1.87 20.06
CA ARG A 276 -5.59 1.85 20.79
C ARG A 276 -6.66 2.41 19.87
N SER A 277 -7.66 1.59 19.52
CA SER A 277 -8.89 2.09 18.90
C SER A 277 -10.07 1.33 19.45
N LYS A 278 -11.17 2.05 19.67
CA LYS A 278 -12.45 1.44 20.04
C LYS A 278 -13.21 0.94 18.82
N HIS A 279 -12.91 1.43 17.61
CA HIS A 279 -13.80 1.30 16.45
C HIS A 279 -13.16 0.70 15.19
N TRP A 280 -11.86 0.43 15.19
CA TRP A 280 -11.18 -0.03 13.97
C TRP A 280 -11.57 -1.44 13.50
N CYS A 281 -11.93 -2.32 14.44
CA CYS A 281 -12.34 -3.71 14.15
C CYS A 281 -13.84 -3.98 14.37
N GLN A 282 -14.65 -2.96 14.67
CA GLN A 282 -16.06 -3.17 14.99
C GLN A 282 -16.91 -3.35 13.72
N ASN A 283 -17.01 -4.62 13.31
CA ASN A 283 -17.91 -5.21 12.32
C ASN A 283 -17.66 -4.78 10.87
N SER A 284 -16.74 -5.52 10.22
CA SER A 284 -16.97 -6.08 8.87
C SER A 284 -18.20 -6.99 8.87
#